data_AF-A0A6P8E0K0-F1
#
_entry.id   AF-A0A6P8E0K0-F1
#
_cell.length_a   1.000
_cell.length_b   1.000
_cell.length_c   1.000
_cell.angle_alpha   90.00
_cell.angle_beta   90.00
_cell.angle_gamma   90.00
#
_symmetry.space_group_name_H-M   'P 1'
#
loop_
_entity.id
_entity.type
_entity.pdbx_description
1 polymer ?
#
loop_
_entity_poly.entity_id
_entity_poly.type
_entity_poly.pdbx_seq_one_letter_code
_entity_poly.pdbx_strand_id
1 'polypeptide(L)'
;MMTTSLRWSRLSCLFICCLSLPLQFIAISSASLSQDSEASAASRNLGLEQGGSHEVHCSRERSRAASKIIDEYLTPFLEKERYQLSTNCRLHHENNLYRDQEQHKIHTDINEWKCGYCRKRFYEEKYLDKHFDNRHYDMLNTSHGRCLADLCGALHCDYVMDSTPKKSKCNPAAAARNGHLCESLADTCFPVNQGPSASRLHEFFLRQFCDAHTCSGSRKPFSRGRRKRRSAFYIVISILVLLLLPLFYIFIYLYQRGIRSGTQDLKRISRTTRKKKPS
;
A
#
# COMPACT_ATOMS: atom_id res chain seq x y z
N MET A 1 12.96 -48.40 -28.90
CA MET A 1 13.08 -47.89 -27.50
C MET A 1 13.40 -46.39 -27.56
N MET A 2 12.39 -45.54 -27.76
CA MET A 2 12.52 -44.08 -27.81
C MET A 2 11.21 -43.47 -27.31
N THR A 3 10.92 -43.56 -26.01
CA THR A 3 9.71 -42.93 -25.44
C THR A 3 9.89 -42.35 -24.03
N THR A 4 11.09 -42.38 -23.44
CA THR A 4 11.31 -41.89 -22.05
C THR A 4 11.98 -40.52 -21.95
N SER A 5 12.70 -40.04 -22.97
CA SER A 5 13.37 -38.72 -22.94
C SER A 5 12.40 -37.54 -23.10
N LEU A 6 11.25 -37.75 -23.77
CA LEU A 6 10.29 -36.68 -24.07
C LEU A 6 9.44 -36.24 -22.86
N ARG A 7 9.34 -37.09 -21.84
CA ARG A 7 8.52 -36.82 -20.64
C ARG A 7 9.26 -35.95 -19.61
N TRP A 8 10.60 -35.97 -19.61
CA TRP A 8 11.43 -35.21 -18.68
C TRP A 8 11.67 -33.76 -19.12
N SER A 9 11.72 -33.50 -20.43
CA SER A 9 11.74 -32.13 -20.94
C SER A 9 10.45 -31.38 -20.59
N ARG A 10 9.30 -32.06 -20.59
CA ARG A 10 8.00 -31.44 -20.23
C ARG A 10 7.85 -31.12 -18.74
N LEU A 11 8.36 -31.96 -17.83
CA LEU A 11 8.30 -31.70 -16.39
C LEU A 11 9.31 -30.63 -15.93
N SER A 12 10.52 -30.62 -16.50
CA SER A 12 11.49 -29.54 -16.23
C SER A 12 11.04 -28.21 -16.84
N CYS A 13 10.43 -28.21 -18.03
CA CYS A 13 9.82 -27.00 -18.60
C CYS A 13 8.64 -26.51 -17.76
N LEU A 14 7.78 -27.39 -17.23
CA LEU A 14 6.66 -27.00 -16.35
C LEU A 14 7.15 -26.35 -15.05
N PHE A 15 8.24 -26.86 -14.45
CA PHE A 15 8.80 -26.28 -13.23
C PHE A 15 9.50 -24.93 -13.48
N ILE A 16 10.17 -24.77 -14.63
CA ILE A 16 10.80 -23.50 -15.06
C ILE A 16 9.76 -22.46 -15.51
N CYS A 17 8.64 -22.90 -16.10
CA CYS A 17 7.53 -22.02 -16.50
C CYS A 17 6.75 -21.51 -15.27
N CYS A 18 6.57 -22.33 -14.22
CA CYS A 18 5.91 -21.90 -12.98
C CYS A 18 6.73 -20.91 -12.13
N LEU A 19 8.05 -20.84 -12.32
CA LEU A 19 8.94 -19.90 -11.60
C LEU A 19 9.20 -18.60 -12.38
N SER A 20 8.70 -18.46 -13.61
CA SER A 20 8.85 -17.27 -14.47
C SER A 20 7.55 -16.48 -14.71
N LEU A 21 6.44 -16.85 -14.07
CA LEU A 21 5.27 -15.97 -13.94
C LEU A 21 5.37 -15.17 -12.64
N PRO A 22 6.13 -14.07 -12.66
CA PRO A 22 5.49 -12.81 -12.34
C PRO A 22 6.07 -11.68 -13.19
N LEU A 23 5.66 -11.54 -14.45
CA LEU A 23 5.75 -10.27 -15.17
C LEU A 23 5.08 -10.40 -16.54
N GLN A 24 3.76 -10.19 -16.61
CA GLN A 24 3.03 -9.74 -17.82
C GLN A 24 1.54 -9.80 -17.50
N PHE A 25 0.96 -8.66 -17.11
CA PHE A 25 -0.38 -8.21 -17.49
C PHE A 25 -0.58 -6.79 -16.90
N ILE A 26 0.21 -5.85 -17.41
CA ILE A 26 -0.18 -4.43 -17.44
C ILE A 26 -0.08 -4.01 -18.90
N ALA A 27 -1.20 -4.10 -19.61
CA ALA A 27 -1.48 -3.37 -20.84
C ALA A 27 -2.94 -3.65 -21.25
N ILE A 28 -3.90 -2.95 -20.64
CA ILE A 28 -5.20 -2.74 -21.27
C ILE A 28 -5.26 -1.27 -21.64
N SER A 29 -4.93 -1.02 -22.91
CA SER A 29 -5.30 0.19 -23.62
C SER A 29 -6.81 0.20 -23.78
N SER A 30 -7.49 1.18 -23.19
CA SER A 30 -8.81 1.61 -23.65
C SER A 30 -8.68 3.03 -24.17
N ALA A 31 -8.51 3.14 -25.49
CA ALA A 31 -8.79 4.37 -26.20
C ALA A 31 -10.31 4.59 -26.13
N SER A 32 -10.74 5.64 -25.45
CA SER A 32 -12.07 6.22 -25.65
C SER A 32 -11.88 7.69 -25.99
N LEU A 33 -12.15 7.97 -27.25
CA LEU A 33 -12.30 9.29 -27.84
C LEU A 33 -13.64 9.87 -27.37
N SER A 34 -13.64 11.05 -26.78
CA SER A 34 -14.79 11.96 -26.77
C SER A 34 -14.29 13.38 -26.54
N GLN A 35 -14.34 14.19 -27.60
CA GLN A 35 -14.35 15.65 -27.53
C GLN A 35 -15.73 16.08 -27.02
N ASP A 36 -15.78 17.00 -26.06
CA ASP A 36 -16.29 18.36 -26.32
C ASP A 36 -16.27 19.24 -25.05
N SER A 37 -15.45 20.30 -25.16
CA SER A 37 -15.77 21.72 -24.96
C SER A 37 -16.94 22.11 -24.04
N GLU A 38 -16.66 22.82 -22.94
CA GLU A 38 -16.79 24.29 -22.87
C GLU A 38 -16.56 24.83 -21.45
N ALA A 39 -15.94 26.01 -21.41
CA ALA A 39 -15.73 26.81 -20.22
C ALA A 39 -17.03 27.47 -19.75
N SER A 40 -17.26 27.50 -18.44
CA SER A 40 -18.12 28.53 -17.87
C SER A 40 -17.66 28.90 -16.47
N ALA A 41 -17.26 30.17 -16.35
CA ALA A 41 -16.99 30.83 -15.10
C ALA A 41 -18.32 31.10 -14.38
N ALA A 42 -18.45 30.59 -13.16
CA ALA A 42 -19.55 30.95 -12.28
C ALA A 42 -18.98 31.53 -10.98
N SER A 43 -19.00 32.86 -10.92
CA SER A 43 -19.00 33.63 -9.68
C SER A 43 -20.17 33.17 -8.80
N ARG A 44 -19.94 32.92 -7.50
CA ARG A 44 -21.04 32.77 -6.54
C ARG A 44 -20.74 33.55 -5.27
N ASN A 45 -21.60 34.54 -5.08
CA ASN A 45 -21.81 35.31 -3.87
C ASN A 45 -22.11 34.38 -2.68
N LEU A 46 -21.51 34.70 -1.54
CA LEU A 46 -21.88 34.19 -0.21
C LEU A 46 -23.22 34.82 0.18
N GLY A 47 -24.31 34.12 -0.10
CA GLY A 47 -25.58 34.29 0.59
C GLY A 47 -25.63 33.34 1.78
N LEU A 48 -25.67 33.88 2.99
CA LEU A 48 -26.11 33.16 4.19
C LEU A 48 -27.57 32.76 4.01
N GLU A 49 -27.88 31.46 4.07
CA GLU A 49 -29.20 30.99 4.46
C GLU A 49 -29.10 29.91 5.53
N GLN A 50 -29.80 30.17 6.63
CA GLN A 50 -30.04 29.28 7.76
C GLN A 50 -31.11 28.25 7.40
N GLY A 51 -30.87 27.00 7.82
CA GLY A 51 -31.94 26.02 8.12
C GLY A 51 -32.17 24.92 7.09
N GLY A 52 -31.40 23.84 7.17
CA GLY A 52 -31.64 22.58 6.46
C GLY A 52 -30.55 21.58 6.82
N SER A 53 -30.92 20.32 7.09
CA SER A 53 -30.07 19.15 7.42
C SER A 53 -28.56 19.40 7.50
N HIS A 54 -27.93 19.11 8.64
CA HIS A 54 -26.47 19.11 8.81
C HIS A 54 -25.80 18.26 7.70
N GLU A 55 -25.49 18.87 6.56
CA GLU A 55 -24.81 18.22 5.46
C GLU A 55 -23.32 18.40 5.72
N VAL A 56 -22.69 17.34 6.21
CA VAL A 56 -21.25 17.35 6.45
C VAL A 56 -20.52 17.34 5.10
N HIS A 57 -20.04 18.51 4.67
CA HIS A 57 -19.20 18.67 3.49
C HIS A 57 -17.76 18.22 3.76
N CYS A 58 -17.54 16.92 3.95
CA CYS A 58 -16.21 16.34 4.08
C CYS A 58 -15.96 15.32 2.96
N SER A 59 -14.86 15.48 2.21
CA SER A 59 -14.50 14.50 1.19
C SER A 59 -13.89 13.25 1.83
N ARG A 60 -14.64 12.14 1.81
CA ARG A 60 -14.21 10.85 2.39
C ARG A 60 -12.89 10.34 1.81
N GLU A 61 -12.74 10.35 0.49
CA GLU A 61 -11.52 9.89 -0.20
C GLU A 61 -10.28 10.71 0.21
N ARG A 62 -10.40 12.04 0.22
CA ARG A 62 -9.32 12.93 0.70
C ARG A 62 -9.02 12.71 2.18
N SER A 63 -10.05 12.52 3.02
CA SER A 63 -9.88 12.20 4.44
C SER A 63 -9.13 10.87 4.64
N ARG A 64 -9.42 9.85 3.82
CA ARG A 64 -8.69 8.57 3.80
C ARG A 64 -7.23 8.76 3.42
N ALA A 65 -6.95 9.58 2.40
CA ALA A 65 -5.58 9.91 2.01
C ALA A 65 -4.80 10.63 3.12
N ALA A 66 -5.42 11.61 3.78
CA ALA A 66 -4.84 12.30 4.93
C ALA A 66 -4.52 11.33 6.08
N SER A 67 -5.47 10.46 6.44
CA SER A 67 -5.26 9.43 7.47
C SER A 67 -4.10 8.52 7.10
N LYS A 68 -4.04 8.04 5.86
CA LYS A 68 -2.96 7.18 5.37
C LYS A 68 -1.59 7.88 5.46
N ILE A 69 -1.53 9.18 5.17
CA ILE A 69 -0.29 9.96 5.31
C ILE A 69 0.14 10.03 6.77
N ILE A 70 -0.79 10.31 7.69
CA ILE A 70 -0.53 10.33 9.13
C ILE A 70 -0.02 8.96 9.59
N ASP A 71 -0.67 7.87 9.18
CA ASP A 71 -0.30 6.51 9.54
C ASP A 71 1.07 6.09 8.98
N GLU A 72 1.37 6.40 7.72
CA GLU A 72 2.61 5.96 7.05
C GLU A 72 3.84 6.84 7.36
N TYR A 73 3.65 8.16 7.52
CA TYR A 73 4.75 9.12 7.59
C TYR A 73 4.92 9.79 8.96
N LEU A 74 3.86 9.91 9.77
CA LEU A 74 3.92 10.59 11.07
C LEU A 74 3.95 9.61 12.24
N THR A 75 3.00 8.68 12.27
CA THR A 75 2.80 7.71 13.37
C THR A 75 4.07 6.94 13.76
N PRO A 76 4.93 6.46 12.82
CA PRO A 76 6.19 5.81 13.17
C PRO A 76 7.13 6.65 14.04
N PHE A 77 7.10 7.97 13.88
CA PHE A 77 7.92 8.90 14.65
C PHE A 77 7.28 9.22 16.00
N LEU A 78 5.94 9.31 16.06
CA LEU A 78 5.22 9.42 17.32
C LEU A 78 5.50 8.23 18.24
N GLU A 79 5.43 7.01 17.70
CA GLU A 79 5.75 5.77 18.41
C GLU A 79 7.21 5.77 18.90
N LYS A 80 8.15 6.16 18.04
CA LYS A 80 9.58 6.21 18.37
C LYS A 80 9.88 7.18 19.50
N GLU A 81 9.25 8.34 19.49
CA GLU A 81 9.40 9.39 20.50
C GLU A 81 8.53 9.16 21.73
N ARG A 82 7.69 8.10 21.73
CA ARG A 82 6.66 7.79 22.74
C ARG A 82 5.76 8.98 23.05
N TYR A 83 5.43 9.74 22.03
CA TYR A 83 4.62 10.95 22.15
C TYR A 83 3.15 10.64 21.91
N GLN A 84 2.29 11.14 22.79
CA GLN A 84 0.85 11.06 22.65
C GLN A 84 0.34 12.42 22.17
N LEU A 85 -0.39 12.41 21.04
CA LEU A 85 -1.03 13.62 20.55
C LEU A 85 -2.10 14.08 21.56
N SER A 86 -2.21 15.39 21.77
CA SER A 86 -3.31 15.95 22.54
C SER A 86 -4.65 15.69 21.85
N THR A 87 -5.72 15.48 22.62
CA THR A 87 -7.10 15.40 22.10
C THR A 87 -7.52 16.68 21.39
N ASN A 88 -6.87 17.81 21.64
CA ASN A 88 -7.13 19.07 20.94
C ASN A 88 -6.44 19.16 19.56
N CYS A 89 -5.45 18.30 19.29
CA CYS A 89 -4.72 18.29 18.02
C CYS A 89 -5.61 17.78 16.89
N ARG A 90 -5.59 18.49 15.74
CA ARG A 90 -6.39 18.11 14.56
C ARG A 90 -5.89 16.82 13.88
N LEU A 91 -4.66 16.42 14.12
CA LEU A 91 -4.06 15.17 13.62
C LEU A 91 -4.37 13.97 14.50
N HIS A 92 -5.03 14.16 15.66
CA HIS A 92 -5.35 13.07 16.57
C HIS A 92 -6.33 12.08 15.90
N HIS A 93 -6.01 10.79 15.91
CA HIS A 93 -6.79 9.77 15.18
C HIS A 93 -8.26 9.73 15.64
N GLU A 94 -8.52 9.82 16.95
CA GLU A 94 -9.89 9.81 17.48
C GLU A 94 -10.76 11.00 17.02
N ASN A 95 -10.13 12.09 16.55
CA ASN A 95 -10.85 13.24 16.05
C ASN A 95 -11.24 13.08 14.57
N ASN A 96 -10.83 12.02 13.87
CA ASN A 96 -11.18 11.83 12.48
C ASN A 96 -12.67 11.44 12.34
N LEU A 97 -13.44 12.30 11.67
CA LEU A 97 -14.88 12.15 11.45
C LEU A 97 -15.27 10.76 10.92
N TYR A 98 -14.53 10.24 9.94
CA TYR A 98 -14.86 8.97 9.27
C TYR A 98 -14.22 7.75 9.93
N ARG A 99 -13.47 7.92 11.03
CA ARG A 99 -12.66 6.84 11.60
C ARG A 99 -13.44 5.58 11.91
N ASP A 100 -14.57 5.72 12.59
CA ASP A 100 -15.40 4.58 12.98
C ASP A 100 -15.89 3.82 11.73
N GLN A 101 -16.39 4.51 10.73
CA GLN A 101 -16.87 3.88 9.50
C GLN A 101 -15.75 3.21 8.70
N GLU A 102 -14.56 3.81 8.63
CA GLU A 102 -13.41 3.21 7.95
C GLU A 102 -12.93 1.95 8.70
N GLN A 103 -13.01 1.90 10.03
CA GLN A 103 -12.72 0.70 10.85
C GLN A 103 -13.75 -0.42 10.63
N HIS A 104 -14.99 -0.05 10.27
CA HIS A 104 -16.07 -0.99 9.98
C HIS A 104 -16.14 -1.42 8.52
N LYS A 105 -15.08 -1.20 7.74
CA LYS A 105 -14.93 -1.81 6.41
C LYS A 105 -14.24 -3.16 6.51
N ILE A 106 -14.91 -4.18 6.02
CA ILE A 106 -14.37 -5.55 6.02
C ILE A 106 -14.14 -5.96 4.57
N HIS A 107 -12.88 -6.07 4.16
CA HIS A 107 -12.50 -6.64 2.87
C HIS A 107 -12.32 -8.15 3.04
N THR A 108 -13.23 -8.94 2.48
CA THR A 108 -13.27 -10.40 2.70
C THR A 108 -12.58 -11.16 1.58
N ASP A 109 -12.77 -10.74 0.33
CA ASP A 109 -12.21 -11.33 -0.88
C ASP A 109 -11.88 -10.23 -1.91
N ILE A 110 -11.17 -10.55 -3.00
CA ILE A 110 -10.66 -9.60 -4.02
C ILE A 110 -11.74 -8.61 -4.49
N ASN A 111 -12.98 -9.07 -4.64
CA ASN A 111 -14.11 -8.28 -5.10
C ASN A 111 -15.26 -8.28 -4.07
N GLU A 112 -14.95 -8.44 -2.78
CA GLU A 112 -15.99 -8.50 -1.75
C GLU A 112 -15.66 -7.60 -0.56
N TRP A 113 -16.43 -6.50 -0.48
CA TRP A 113 -16.48 -5.57 0.62
C TRP A 113 -17.73 -5.79 1.45
N LYS A 114 -17.61 -5.68 2.77
CA LYS A 114 -18.71 -5.92 3.70
C LYS A 114 -18.81 -4.82 4.73
N CYS A 115 -20.03 -4.35 4.96
CA CYS A 115 -20.35 -3.39 6.01
C CYS A 115 -20.24 -4.05 7.39
N GLY A 116 -19.46 -3.47 8.30
CA GLY A 116 -19.29 -3.95 9.67
C GLY A 116 -20.57 -3.84 10.51
N TYR A 117 -21.39 -2.82 10.28
CA TYR A 117 -22.62 -2.59 11.06
C TYR A 117 -23.75 -3.54 10.69
N CYS A 118 -24.13 -3.60 9.41
CA CYS A 118 -25.31 -4.34 8.95
C CYS A 118 -24.98 -5.59 8.12
N ARG A 119 -23.69 -5.92 7.94
CA ARG A 119 -23.19 -7.12 7.27
C ARG A 119 -23.55 -7.27 5.78
N LYS A 120 -24.11 -6.23 5.14
CA LYS A 120 -24.34 -6.18 3.68
C LYS A 120 -23.02 -6.25 2.91
N ARG A 121 -23.06 -6.96 1.77
CA ARG A 121 -21.92 -7.19 0.88
C ARG A 121 -22.01 -6.28 -0.34
N PHE A 122 -20.87 -5.85 -0.84
CA PHE A 122 -20.68 -4.94 -1.97
C PHE A 122 -19.49 -5.43 -2.78
N TYR A 123 -19.52 -5.19 -4.08
CA TYR A 123 -18.48 -5.69 -4.97
C TYR A 123 -17.27 -4.74 -5.08
N GLU A 124 -17.45 -3.44 -4.82
CA GLU A 124 -16.37 -2.44 -4.76
C GLU A 124 -16.52 -1.54 -3.54
N GLU A 125 -15.40 -0.98 -3.07
CA GLU A 125 -15.34 -0.09 -1.91
C GLU A 125 -16.25 1.14 -2.08
N LYS A 126 -16.32 1.71 -3.29
CA LYS A 126 -17.13 2.90 -3.57
C LYS A 126 -18.63 2.72 -3.28
N TYR A 127 -19.15 1.50 -3.44
CA TYR A 127 -20.55 1.21 -3.11
C TYR A 127 -20.76 1.03 -1.62
N LEU A 128 -19.76 0.52 -0.91
CA LEU A 128 -19.77 0.49 0.54
C LEU A 128 -19.70 1.91 1.13
N ASP A 129 -18.86 2.78 0.56
CA ASP A 129 -18.78 4.21 0.94
C ASP A 129 -20.14 4.90 0.75
N LYS A 130 -20.73 4.76 -0.45
CA LYS A 130 -22.08 5.27 -0.72
C LYS A 130 -23.13 4.68 0.22
N HIS A 131 -23.00 3.41 0.61
CA HIS A 131 -23.89 2.79 1.59
C HIS A 131 -23.75 3.44 2.97
N PHE A 132 -22.54 3.74 3.43
CA PHE A 132 -22.34 4.46 4.70
C PHE A 132 -22.98 5.84 4.67
N ASP A 133 -22.79 6.60 3.59
CA ASP A 133 -23.34 7.96 3.45
C ASP A 133 -24.88 7.95 3.50
N ASN A 134 -25.53 6.91 2.96
CA ASN A 134 -26.99 6.83 2.90
C ASN A 134 -27.66 6.13 4.09
N ARG A 135 -26.97 5.20 4.75
CA ARG A 135 -27.59 4.26 5.72
C ARG A 135 -26.97 4.29 7.12
N HIS A 136 -25.76 4.83 7.26
CA HIS A 136 -25.04 4.91 8.53
C HIS A 136 -24.49 6.32 8.75
N TYR A 137 -25.19 7.33 8.23
CA TYR A 137 -24.84 8.73 8.39
C TYR A 137 -24.86 9.17 9.86
N ASP A 138 -25.83 8.64 10.60
CA ASP A 138 -26.05 8.81 12.04
C ASP A 138 -24.90 8.29 12.91
N MET A 139 -24.09 7.38 12.40
CA MET A 139 -22.91 6.85 13.11
C MET A 139 -21.70 7.80 13.05
N LEU A 140 -21.80 8.93 12.33
CA LEU A 140 -20.75 9.94 12.31
C LEU A 140 -20.77 10.74 13.61
N ASN A 141 -19.60 10.88 14.24
CA ASN A 141 -19.43 11.79 15.37
C ASN A 141 -19.36 13.24 14.85
N THR A 142 -20.51 13.84 14.55
CA THR A 142 -20.59 15.19 14.01
C THR A 142 -20.30 16.29 15.04
N SER A 143 -20.38 15.98 16.35
CA SER A 143 -20.12 16.95 17.42
C SER A 143 -18.63 17.19 17.69
N HIS A 144 -17.81 16.14 17.64
CA HIS A 144 -16.38 16.22 17.94
C HIS A 144 -15.48 15.80 16.76
N GLY A 145 -16.04 15.13 15.75
CA GLY A 145 -15.33 14.71 14.56
C GLY A 145 -14.92 15.91 13.70
N ARG A 146 -13.66 15.87 13.27
CA ARG A 146 -13.04 16.84 12.38
C ARG A 146 -12.80 16.19 11.03
N CYS A 147 -13.04 16.95 9.97
CA CYS A 147 -12.73 16.51 8.62
C CYS A 147 -11.22 16.55 8.38
N LEU A 148 -10.57 15.40 8.18
CA LEU A 148 -9.14 15.38 7.83
C LEU A 148 -8.88 15.86 6.40
N ALA A 149 -9.89 15.86 5.53
CA ALA A 149 -9.75 16.38 4.17
C ALA A 149 -9.38 17.87 4.16
N ASP A 150 -9.78 18.64 5.16
CA ASP A 150 -9.41 20.05 5.32
C ASP A 150 -7.90 20.23 5.52
N LEU A 151 -7.21 19.20 6.01
CA LEU A 151 -5.77 19.20 6.22
C LEU A 151 -4.99 18.79 4.98
N CYS A 152 -5.67 18.37 3.90
CA CYS A 152 -4.99 17.83 2.73
C CYS A 152 -4.08 18.82 2.02
N GLY A 153 -4.41 20.12 2.07
CA GLY A 153 -3.53 21.16 1.57
C GLY A 153 -2.19 21.17 2.30
N ALA A 154 -2.20 21.03 3.63
CA ALA A 154 -0.99 21.00 4.45
C ALA A 154 -0.24 19.66 4.39
N LEU A 155 -0.97 18.54 4.28
CA LEU A 155 -0.42 17.18 4.31
C LEU A 155 -0.02 16.63 2.94
N HIS A 156 -0.25 17.36 1.84
CA HIS A 156 0.03 16.90 0.47
C HIS A 156 -0.75 15.63 0.06
N CYS A 157 -2.06 15.55 0.38
CA CYS A 157 -2.88 14.36 0.03
C CYS A 157 -2.82 13.98 -1.46
N ASP A 158 -2.80 14.99 -2.34
CA ASP A 158 -2.79 14.78 -3.79
C ASP A 158 -1.55 13.96 -4.23
N TYR A 159 -0.44 14.02 -3.47
CA TYR A 159 0.76 13.21 -3.70
C TYR A 159 0.53 11.70 -3.52
N VAL A 160 -0.40 11.30 -2.65
CA VAL A 160 -0.70 9.88 -2.35
C VAL A 160 -1.90 9.38 -3.13
N MET A 161 -2.81 10.28 -3.55
CA MET A 161 -3.98 9.90 -4.35
C MET A 161 -3.65 9.78 -5.84
N ASP A 162 -2.86 10.70 -6.39
CA ASP A 162 -2.58 10.70 -7.83
C ASP A 162 -1.45 9.71 -8.19
N SER A 163 -1.78 8.71 -9.02
CA SER A 163 -0.80 7.78 -9.60
C SER A 163 0.18 8.46 -10.56
N THR A 164 -0.16 9.64 -11.05
CA THR A 164 0.67 10.47 -11.92
C THR A 164 0.62 11.92 -11.45
N PRO A 165 1.76 12.55 -11.11
CA PRO A 165 1.76 13.95 -10.69
C PRO A 165 1.33 14.81 -11.87
N LYS A 166 0.12 15.38 -11.79
CA LYS A 166 -0.32 16.40 -12.74
C LYS A 166 0.57 17.62 -12.55
N LYS A 167 1.40 17.92 -13.55
CA LYS A 167 2.26 19.12 -13.53
C LYS A 167 1.39 20.37 -13.70
N SER A 168 0.71 20.79 -12.64
CA SER A 168 0.04 22.09 -12.60
C SER A 168 1.06 23.17 -12.25
N LYS A 169 0.92 24.35 -12.87
CA LYS A 169 1.69 25.53 -12.49
C LYS A 169 1.48 25.83 -11.00
N CYS A 170 2.57 26.08 -10.27
CA CYS A 170 2.47 26.39 -8.83
C CYS A 170 1.66 27.68 -8.62
N ASN A 171 0.72 27.63 -7.66
CA ASN A 171 0.01 28.82 -7.20
C ASN A 171 0.66 29.32 -5.89
N PRO A 172 1.35 30.48 -5.90
CA PRO A 172 2.06 30.97 -4.72
C PRO A 172 1.14 31.28 -3.54
N ALA A 173 -0.09 31.76 -3.80
CA ALA A 173 -1.05 32.04 -2.75
C ALA A 173 -1.56 30.76 -2.08
N ALA A 174 -1.77 29.69 -2.85
CA ALA A 174 -2.15 28.39 -2.30
C ALA A 174 -1.00 27.76 -1.50
N ALA A 175 0.23 27.82 -2.02
CA ALA A 175 1.42 27.34 -1.31
C ALA A 175 1.61 28.06 0.03
N ALA A 176 1.51 29.39 0.07
CA ALA A 176 1.61 30.16 1.30
C ALA A 176 0.51 29.80 2.32
N ARG A 177 -0.76 29.71 1.88
CA ARG A 177 -1.87 29.30 2.77
C ARG A 177 -1.67 27.91 3.35
N ASN A 178 -1.27 26.94 2.52
CA ASN A 178 -1.02 25.57 2.96
C ASN A 178 0.20 25.49 3.89
N GLY A 179 1.23 26.31 3.63
CA GLY A 179 2.40 26.48 4.50
C GLY A 179 2.00 26.93 5.90
N HIS A 180 1.26 28.03 6.02
CA HIS A 180 0.80 28.52 7.33
C HIS A 180 -0.13 27.54 8.05
N LEU A 181 -1.01 26.85 7.32
CA LEU A 181 -1.84 25.79 7.91
C LEU A 181 -0.96 24.65 8.46
N CYS A 182 0.10 24.27 7.74
CA CYS A 182 1.03 23.24 8.17
C CYS A 182 1.82 23.65 9.42
N GLU A 183 2.33 24.88 9.47
CA GLU A 183 3.03 25.44 10.62
C GLU A 183 2.11 25.50 11.84
N SER A 184 0.89 25.99 11.68
CA SER A 184 -0.12 26.01 12.76
C SER A 184 -0.44 24.61 13.30
N LEU A 185 -0.45 23.58 12.46
CA LEU A 185 -0.57 22.19 12.92
C LEU A 185 0.65 21.77 13.74
N ALA A 186 1.87 22.16 13.32
CA ALA A 186 3.10 21.86 14.06
C ALA A 186 3.08 22.50 15.45
N ASP A 187 2.67 23.77 15.55
CA ASP A 187 2.58 24.51 16.81
C ASP A 187 1.54 23.91 17.76
N THR A 188 0.37 23.56 17.23
CA THR A 188 -0.76 23.06 18.06
C THR A 188 -0.60 21.60 18.46
N CYS A 189 -0.05 20.75 17.59
CA CYS A 189 0.10 19.32 17.83
C CYS A 189 1.44 18.95 18.47
N PHE A 190 2.49 19.76 18.26
CA PHE A 190 3.85 19.53 18.77
C PHE A 190 4.44 20.82 19.37
N PRO A 191 3.88 21.35 20.46
CA PRO A 191 4.37 22.59 21.02
C PRO A 191 5.74 22.38 21.69
N VAL A 192 6.74 23.19 21.29
CA VAL A 192 8.15 23.04 21.68
C VAL A 192 8.40 23.16 23.19
N ASN A 193 7.48 23.79 23.93
CA ASN A 193 7.55 23.94 25.38
C ASN A 193 7.10 22.70 26.17
N GLN A 194 6.51 21.69 25.50
CA GLN A 194 6.08 20.43 26.15
C GLN A 194 7.18 19.38 26.23
N GLY A 195 8.45 19.79 26.11
CA GLY A 195 9.63 18.94 26.34
C GLY A 195 10.38 18.54 25.06
N PRO A 196 11.48 17.78 25.21
CA PRO A 196 12.40 17.50 24.12
C PRO A 196 11.79 16.64 23.02
N SER A 197 10.92 15.68 23.35
CA SER A 197 10.22 14.85 22.35
C SER A 197 9.28 15.69 21.49
N ALA A 198 8.53 16.61 22.09
CA ALA A 198 7.65 17.52 21.36
C ALA A 198 8.45 18.45 20.43
N SER A 199 9.56 19.00 20.92
CA SER A 199 10.47 19.83 20.11
C SER A 199 11.07 19.06 18.91
N ARG A 200 11.54 17.82 19.11
CA ARG A 200 12.03 16.97 18.01
C ARG A 200 10.95 16.66 16.96
N LEU A 201 9.73 16.39 17.42
CA LEU A 201 8.58 16.12 16.54
C LEU A 201 8.14 17.37 15.79
N HIS A 202 8.18 18.53 16.43
CA HIS A 202 7.90 19.82 15.82
C HIS A 202 8.86 20.07 14.65
N GLU A 203 10.17 19.99 14.89
CA GLU A 203 11.18 20.15 13.84
C GLU A 203 11.01 19.10 12.73
N PHE A 204 10.78 17.84 13.11
CA PHE A 204 10.51 16.77 12.14
C PHE A 204 9.31 17.10 11.25
N PHE A 205 8.19 17.54 11.84
CA PHE A 205 6.96 17.83 11.12
C PHE A 205 7.16 18.97 10.12
N LEU A 206 7.82 20.07 10.55
CA LEU A 206 8.15 21.19 9.65
C LEU A 206 8.98 20.74 8.45
N ARG A 207 10.05 19.95 8.68
CA ARG A 207 10.94 19.47 7.62
C ARG A 207 10.30 18.45 6.68
N GLN A 208 9.40 17.62 7.21
CA GLN A 208 8.79 16.52 6.47
C GLN A 208 7.59 16.98 5.64
N PHE A 209 6.79 17.91 6.17
CA PHE A 209 5.52 18.33 5.60
C PHE A 209 5.54 19.79 5.11
N CYS A 210 6.02 20.72 5.94
CA CYS A 210 5.81 22.16 5.70
C CYS A 210 6.82 22.77 4.72
N ASP A 211 8.08 22.33 4.78
CA ASP A 211 9.18 22.78 3.92
C ASP A 211 8.89 22.65 2.42
N ALA A 212 7.98 21.75 2.03
CA ALA A 212 7.59 21.52 0.63
C ALA A 212 6.55 22.53 0.11
N HIS A 213 5.95 23.38 0.97
CA HIS A 213 4.99 24.44 0.58
C HIS A 213 5.68 25.66 -0.03
N THR A 214 6.51 25.43 -1.05
CA THR A 214 7.25 26.49 -1.76
C THR A 214 7.16 26.27 -3.27
N CYS A 215 7.08 27.36 -4.04
CA CYS A 215 7.06 27.26 -5.51
C CYS A 215 8.46 27.11 -6.13
N SER A 216 9.54 27.17 -5.34
CA SER A 216 10.92 27.11 -5.85
C SER A 216 11.37 25.72 -6.31
N GLY A 217 10.49 24.71 -6.27
CA GLY A 217 10.69 23.37 -6.85
C GLY A 217 11.79 22.51 -6.21
N SER A 218 12.50 23.04 -5.21
CA SER A 218 13.70 22.41 -4.64
C SER A 218 13.40 21.38 -3.56
N ARG A 219 12.24 21.46 -2.89
CA ARG A 219 11.90 20.62 -1.74
C ARG A 219 10.74 19.69 -2.07
N LYS A 220 10.98 18.37 -1.93
CA LYS A 220 9.96 17.33 -2.15
C LYS A 220 9.23 17.05 -0.84
N PRO A 221 7.89 16.86 -0.85
CA PRO A 221 7.17 16.39 0.32
C PRO A 221 7.71 15.02 0.73
N PHE A 222 7.66 14.73 2.04
CA PHE A 222 8.10 13.46 2.61
C PHE A 222 9.58 13.12 2.38
N SER A 223 10.48 14.10 2.50
CA SER A 223 11.91 13.95 2.21
C SER A 223 12.61 12.83 3.00
N ARG A 224 12.19 12.57 4.25
CA ARG A 224 12.72 11.48 5.08
C ARG A 224 12.11 10.11 4.74
N GLY A 225 11.19 10.06 3.79
CA GLY A 225 10.51 8.85 3.34
C GLY A 225 9.47 8.33 4.34
N ARG A 226 8.80 7.25 3.94
CA ARG A 226 7.91 6.45 4.80
C ARG A 226 8.68 5.35 5.51
N ARG A 227 8.14 4.84 6.62
CA ARG A 227 8.64 3.60 7.23
C ARG A 227 8.52 2.46 6.20
N LYS A 228 9.65 1.89 5.77
CA LYS A 228 9.64 0.67 4.94
C LYS A 228 9.11 -0.48 5.78
N ARG A 229 7.82 -0.81 5.63
CA ARG A 229 7.27 -2.05 6.17
C ARG A 229 7.96 -3.19 5.42
N ARG A 230 8.98 -3.81 6.03
CA ARG A 230 9.55 -5.06 5.53
C ARG A 230 8.37 -6.03 5.45
N SER A 231 7.93 -6.33 4.23
CA SER A 231 6.78 -7.20 4.01
C SER A 231 7.07 -8.53 4.70
N ALA A 232 6.24 -8.94 5.66
CA ALA A 232 6.38 -10.22 6.33
C ALA A 232 6.44 -11.36 5.30
N PHE A 233 5.72 -11.20 4.17
CA PHE A 233 5.81 -12.10 3.02
C PHE A 233 7.21 -12.20 2.43
N TYR A 234 7.97 -11.11 2.33
CA TYR A 234 9.35 -11.15 1.84
C TYR A 234 10.26 -11.95 2.78
N ILE A 235 10.07 -11.82 4.09
CA ILE A 235 10.81 -12.60 5.10
C ILE A 235 10.44 -14.08 4.98
N VAL A 236 9.15 -14.40 4.90
CA VAL A 236 8.66 -15.77 4.75
C VAL A 236 9.17 -16.42 3.46
N ILE A 237 9.09 -15.73 2.32
CA ILE A 237 9.62 -16.19 1.03
C ILE A 237 11.13 -16.39 1.12
N SER A 238 11.87 -15.46 1.75
CA SER A 238 13.31 -15.59 1.90
C SER A 238 13.70 -16.83 2.73
N ILE A 239 12.96 -17.14 3.80
CA ILE A 239 13.17 -18.35 4.61
C ILE A 239 12.83 -19.61 3.80
N LEU A 240 11.71 -19.60 3.07
CA LEU A 240 11.27 -20.73 2.24
C LEU A 240 12.33 -21.08 1.17
N VAL A 241 12.87 -20.06 0.49
CA VAL A 241 13.93 -20.24 -0.52
C VAL A 241 15.20 -20.82 0.11
N LEU A 242 15.60 -20.33 1.29
CA LEU A 242 16.78 -20.84 2.01
C LEU A 242 16.65 -22.30 2.43
N LEU A 243 15.43 -22.81 2.67
CA LEU A 243 15.17 -24.20 3.02
C LEU A 243 15.03 -25.10 1.79
N LEU A 244 14.29 -24.68 0.76
CA LEU A 244 13.99 -25.51 -0.41
C LEU A 244 15.20 -25.66 -1.35
N LEU A 245 16.02 -24.62 -1.48
CA LEU A 245 17.19 -24.64 -2.36
C LEU A 245 18.20 -25.75 -2.01
N PRO A 246 18.68 -25.90 -0.76
CA PRO A 246 19.60 -26.98 -0.41
C PRO A 246 18.96 -28.36 -0.53
N LEU A 247 17.67 -28.51 -0.18
CA LEU A 247 16.94 -29.77 -0.35
C LEU A 247 16.89 -30.20 -1.83
N PHE A 248 16.66 -29.25 -2.73
CA PHE A 248 16.69 -29.49 -4.17
C PHE A 248 18.06 -29.97 -4.64
N TYR A 249 19.15 -29.32 -4.22
CA TYR A 249 20.51 -29.74 -4.60
C TYR A 249 20.90 -31.10 -4.00
N ILE A 250 20.49 -31.40 -2.76
CA ILE A 250 20.70 -32.71 -2.14
C ILE A 250 19.95 -33.79 -2.92
N PHE A 251 18.70 -33.53 -3.32
CA PHE A 251 17.92 -34.47 -4.12
C PHE A 251 18.61 -34.76 -5.47
N ILE A 252 19.06 -33.72 -6.18
CA ILE A 252 19.81 -33.89 -7.44
C ILE A 252 21.11 -34.67 -7.23
N TYR A 253 21.84 -34.41 -6.13
CA TYR A 253 23.06 -35.13 -5.80
C TYR A 253 22.79 -36.62 -5.55
N LEU A 254 21.78 -36.96 -4.73
CA LEU A 254 21.38 -38.34 -4.48
C LEU A 254 20.90 -39.04 -5.74
N TYR A 255 20.16 -38.32 -6.59
CA TYR A 255 19.67 -38.82 -7.87
C TYR A 255 20.80 -39.18 -8.84
N GLN A 256 21.77 -38.27 -9.02
CA GLN A 256 22.95 -38.53 -9.86
C GLN A 256 23.81 -39.68 -9.30
N ARG A 257 23.95 -39.77 -7.97
CA ARG A 257 24.67 -40.87 -7.32
C ARG A 257 23.96 -42.21 -7.52
N GLY A 258 22.63 -42.26 -7.40
CA GLY A 258 21.84 -43.47 -7.62
C GLY A 258 21.90 -43.97 -9.07
N ILE A 259 21.89 -43.06 -10.06
CA ILE A 259 22.10 -43.42 -11.47
C ILE A 259 23.51 -43.97 -11.70
N ARG A 260 24.53 -43.39 -11.03
CA ARG A 260 25.92 -43.86 -11.14
C ARG A 260 26.17 -45.21 -10.46
N SER A 261 25.44 -45.58 -9.41
CA SER A 261 25.60 -46.92 -8.80
C SER A 261 24.90 -48.01 -9.60
N GLY A 262 23.75 -47.72 -10.22
CA GLY A 262 23.01 -48.68 -11.04
C GLY A 262 23.74 -49.13 -12.32
N THR A 263 24.72 -48.37 -12.81
CA THR A 263 25.53 -48.76 -13.98
C THR A 263 26.75 -49.63 -13.64
N GLN A 264 27.15 -49.72 -12.37
CA GLN A 264 28.36 -50.47 -11.97
C GLN A 264 28.11 -51.96 -11.67
N ASP A 265 26.87 -52.37 -11.41
CA ASP A 265 26.56 -53.75 -10.97
C ASP A 265 26.28 -54.78 -12.10
N LEU A 266 26.41 -54.41 -13.38
CA LEU A 266 26.31 -55.35 -14.50
C LEU A 266 27.69 -55.88 -14.96
N LYS A 267 28.49 -56.40 -14.02
CA LYS A 267 29.75 -57.10 -14.37
C LYS A 267 29.43 -58.52 -14.85
N ARG A 268 29.36 -58.69 -16.18
CA ARG A 268 29.11 -59.96 -16.88
C ARG A 268 30.12 -61.04 -16.46
N ILE A 269 29.65 -62.12 -15.83
CA ILE A 269 30.43 -63.34 -15.59
C ILE A 269 30.71 -64.00 -16.95
N SER A 270 31.98 -64.19 -17.32
CA SER A 270 32.36 -64.94 -18.53
C SER A 270 32.36 -66.45 -18.23
N ARG A 271 31.72 -67.24 -19.09
CA ARG A 271 31.75 -68.71 -19.00
C ARG A 271 33.14 -69.22 -19.40
N THR A 272 33.83 -69.87 -18.47
CA THR A 272 35.07 -70.62 -18.71
C THR A 272 34.82 -71.84 -19.60
N THR A 273 35.46 -71.86 -20.77
CA THR A 273 35.47 -72.97 -21.73
C THR A 273 36.06 -74.24 -21.11
N ARG A 274 35.25 -75.31 -21.05
CA ARG A 274 35.62 -76.64 -20.54
C ARG A 274 36.53 -77.33 -21.58
N LYS A 275 37.80 -77.59 -21.22
CA LYS A 275 38.74 -78.41 -22.00
C LYS A 275 38.23 -79.86 -22.11
N LYS A 276 38.26 -80.44 -23.31
CA LYS A 276 38.18 -81.90 -23.53
C LYS A 276 39.58 -82.53 -23.41
N LYS A 277 39.67 -83.70 -22.79
CA LYS A 277 40.83 -84.62 -22.76
C LYS A 277 40.53 -85.88 -23.61
N PRO A 278 41.54 -86.70 -23.95
CA PRO A 278 41.72 -87.30 -25.29
C PRO A 278 41.22 -88.74 -25.42
N SER A 279 41.19 -89.23 -26.67
CA SER A 279 41.41 -90.63 -27.04
C SER A 279 42.53 -90.69 -28.06
#